data_AF-M5EQC8-F1
#
_entry.id   AF-M5EQC8-F1
#
_cell.length_a   1.000
_cell.length_b   1.000
_cell.length_c   1.000
_cell.angle_alpha   90.00
_cell.angle_beta   90.00
_cell.angle_gamma   90.00
#
_symmetry.space_group_name_H-M   'P 1'
#
loop_
_entity.id
_entity.type
_entity.pdbx_description
1 polymer ?
#
loop_
_entity_poly.entity_id
_entity_poly.type
_entity_poly.pdbx_seq_one_letter_code
_entity_poly.pdbx_strand_id
1 'polypeptide(L)'
;MMGEAFYLLAGVWALAILAVFIMAIRLSYRIEARSPDLTNRSGFPRNAMMFHTITNTNVARDQETQAMRRRMNRLLLIVLAGFVLIWVAIRWVRSAA
;
A
#
# COMPACT_ATOMS: atom_id res chain seq x y z
N MET A 1 26.45 14.47 -13.74
CA MET A 1 26.20 13.09 -14.25
C MET A 1 25.59 12.18 -13.16
N MET A 2 26.26 11.90 -12.02
CA MET A 2 25.71 10.97 -11.00
C MET A 2 24.43 11.45 -10.30
N GLY A 3 24.30 12.76 -10.01
CA GLY A 3 23.10 13.32 -9.37
C GLY A 3 21.83 13.17 -10.22
N GLU A 4 21.94 13.43 -11.53
CA GLU A 4 20.82 13.33 -12.47
C GLU A 4 20.30 11.89 -12.60
N ALA A 5 21.21 10.92 -12.72
CA ALA A 5 20.86 9.50 -12.73
C ALA A 5 20.14 9.07 -11.44
N PHE A 6 20.59 9.56 -10.28
CA PHE A 6 19.92 9.29 -9.01
C PHE A 6 18.49 9.85 -8.97
N TYR A 7 18.26 11.09 -9.43
CA TYR A 7 16.93 11.67 -9.46
C TYR A 7 15.98 10.94 -10.39
N LEU A 8 16.45 10.52 -11.58
CA LEU A 8 15.67 9.70 -12.51
C LEU A 8 15.28 8.36 -11.88
N LEU A 9 16.25 7.66 -11.27
CA LEU A 9 16.00 6.40 -10.58
C LEU A 9 15.01 6.57 -9.42
N ALA A 10 15.16 7.64 -8.62
CA ALA A 10 14.25 7.95 -7.52
C ALA A 10 12.83 8.25 -8.02
N GLY A 11 12.68 8.94 -9.15
CA GLY A 11 11.39 9.20 -9.78
C GLY A 11 10.70 7.92 -10.25
N VAL A 12 11.42 7.05 -10.97
CA VAL A 12 10.91 5.74 -11.40
C VAL A 12 10.55 4.87 -10.20
N TRP A 13 11.38 4.87 -9.15
CA TRP A 13 11.10 4.17 -7.91
C TRP A 13 9.80 4.64 -7.24
N ALA A 14 9.61 5.96 -7.15
CA ALA A 14 8.40 6.54 -6.58
C ALA A 14 7.14 6.11 -7.35
N LEU A 15 7.18 6.11 -8.69
CA LEU A 15 6.08 5.64 -9.53
C LEU A 15 5.79 4.15 -9.32
N ALA A 16 6.84 3.32 -9.20
CA ALA A 16 6.68 1.90 -8.93
C ALA A 16 6.00 1.66 -7.57
N ILE A 17 6.45 2.33 -6.50
CA ILE A 17 5.85 2.22 -5.17
C ILE A 17 4.40 2.73 -5.17
N LEU A 18 4.12 3.83 -5.87
CA LEU A 18 2.77 4.36 -6.03
C LEU A 18 1.84 3.35 -6.71
N ALA A 19 2.30 2.70 -7.80
CA ALA A 19 1.51 1.67 -8.47
C ALA A 19 1.19 0.49 -7.54
N VAL A 20 2.16 0.03 -6.74
CA VAL A 20 1.95 -1.02 -5.73
C VAL A 20 0.93 -0.58 -4.69
N PHE A 21 1.00 0.66 -4.23
CA PHE A 21 0.07 1.21 -3.25
C PHE A 21 -1.37 1.29 -3.82
N ILE A 22 -1.53 1.74 -5.07
CA ILE A 22 -2.83 1.75 -5.76
C ILE A 22 -3.41 0.33 -5.84
N MET A 23 -2.60 -0.69 -6.11
CA MET A 23 -3.06 -2.09 -6.10
C MET A 23 -3.59 -2.52 -4.72
N ALA A 24 -2.93 -2.10 -3.64
CA ALA A 24 -3.38 -2.38 -2.27
C ALA A 24 -4.73 -1.69 -1.98
N ILE A 25 -4.88 -0.41 -2.37
CA ILE A 25 -6.13 0.34 -2.22
C ILE A 25 -7.28 -0.36 -2.97
N ARG A 26 -7.05 -0.79 -4.22
CA ARG A 26 -8.06 -1.51 -5.01
C ARG A 26 -8.48 -2.82 -4.36
N LEU A 27 -7.56 -3.55 -3.72
CA LEU A 27 -7.91 -4.73 -2.92
C LEU A 27 -8.71 -4.37 -1.68
N SER A 28 -8.39 -3.28 -0.99
CA SER A 28 -9.17 -2.79 0.15
C SER A 28 -10.63 -2.56 -0.23
N TYR A 29 -10.90 -1.90 -1.37
CA TYR A 29 -12.27 -1.69 -1.85
C TYR A 29 -13.01 -2.99 -2.17
N ARG A 30 -12.31 -4.00 -2.74
CA ARG A 30 -12.92 -5.31 -3.00
C ARG A 30 -13.25 -6.07 -1.71
N ILE A 31 -12.42 -5.94 -0.68
CA ILE A 31 -12.66 -6.54 0.63
C ILE A 31 -13.83 -5.87 1.33
N GLU A 32 -13.90 -4.53 1.26
CA GLU A 32 -15.01 -3.74 1.80
C GLU A 32 -16.35 -4.12 1.15
N ALA A 33 -16.40 -4.25 -0.18
CA ALA A 33 -17.59 -4.69 -0.91
C ALA A 33 -18.10 -6.09 -0.48
N ARG A 34 -17.22 -6.93 0.07
CA ARG A 34 -17.53 -8.28 0.56
C ARG A 34 -17.79 -8.35 2.06
N SER A 35 -17.57 -7.26 2.78
CA SER A 35 -17.64 -7.22 4.25
C SER A 35 -18.83 -6.37 4.67
N PRO A 36 -19.98 -6.97 5.06
CA PRO A 36 -21.22 -6.24 5.33
C PRO A 36 -21.11 -5.16 6.40
N ASP A 37 -20.18 -5.35 7.34
CA ASP A 37 -19.91 -4.43 8.46
C ASP A 37 -18.91 -3.32 8.08
N LEU A 38 -18.27 -3.41 6.92
CA LEU A 38 -17.45 -2.35 6.33
C LEU A 38 -18.19 -1.59 5.23
N THR A 39 -19.20 -2.20 4.60
CA THR A 39 -20.01 -1.58 3.54
C THR A 39 -20.54 -0.24 4.00
N ASN A 40 -20.26 0.80 3.23
CA ASN A 40 -20.75 2.13 3.49
C ASN A 40 -22.27 2.23 3.28
N ARG A 41 -23.02 2.41 4.38
CA ARG A 41 -24.49 2.53 4.37
C ARG A 41 -25.00 3.97 4.37
N SER A 42 -24.13 4.97 4.51
CA SER A 42 -24.55 6.37 4.64
C SER A 42 -24.84 7.06 3.30
N GLY A 43 -24.49 6.44 2.17
CA GLY A 43 -24.67 7.01 0.82
C GLY A 43 -23.65 8.09 0.42
N PHE A 44 -22.80 8.55 1.35
CA PHE A 44 -21.75 9.55 1.07
C PHE A 44 -20.42 8.89 0.68
N PRO A 45 -19.64 9.43 -0.28
CA PRO A 45 -18.30 8.90 -0.59
C PRO A 45 -17.42 8.80 0.67
N ARG A 46 -16.75 7.65 0.86
CA ARG A 46 -15.82 7.40 1.97
C ARG A 46 -14.49 6.90 1.45
N ASN A 47 -13.43 7.24 2.18
CA ASN A 47 -12.10 6.71 1.93
C ASN A 47 -12.09 5.20 2.18
N ALA A 48 -11.20 4.48 1.48
CA ALA A 48 -11.00 3.05 1.69
C ALA A 48 -10.74 2.75 3.18
N MET A 49 -11.47 1.79 3.74
CA MET A 49 -11.33 1.38 5.16
C MET A 49 -10.09 0.48 5.38
N MET A 50 -8.95 0.91 4.85
CA MET A 50 -7.73 0.12 4.78
C MET A 50 -7.20 -0.25 6.17
N PHE A 51 -7.32 0.64 7.14
CA PHE A 51 -6.96 0.35 8.54
C PHE A 51 -7.75 -0.83 9.11
N HIS A 52 -9.06 -0.89 8.87
CA HIS A 52 -9.91 -1.98 9.35
C HIS A 52 -9.53 -3.29 8.66
N THR A 53 -9.18 -3.20 7.38
CA THR A 53 -8.72 -4.36 6.60
C THR A 53 -7.37 -4.88 7.11
N ILE A 54 -6.45 -4.00 7.50
CA ILE A 54 -5.16 -4.36 8.11
C ILE A 54 -5.38 -5.04 9.47
N THR A 55 -6.14 -4.42 10.37
CA THR A 55 -6.41 -4.92 11.73
C THR A 55 -7.41 -6.07 11.79
N ASN A 56 -8.00 -6.47 10.65
CA ASN A 56 -9.06 -7.49 10.56
C ASN A 56 -10.34 -7.12 11.34
N THR A 57 -10.62 -5.82 11.49
CA THR A 57 -11.80 -5.32 12.18
C THR A 57 -12.96 -5.27 11.20
N ASN A 58 -14.10 -5.91 11.49
CA ASN A 58 -15.32 -5.90 10.66
C ASN A 58 -15.15 -6.49 9.23
N VAL A 59 -14.03 -7.17 8.96
CA VAL A 59 -13.77 -7.85 7.68
C VAL A 59 -14.45 -9.21 7.67
N ALA A 60 -15.05 -9.60 6.54
CA ALA A 60 -15.61 -10.93 6.36
C ALA A 60 -14.54 -12.03 6.58
N ARG A 61 -14.93 -13.11 7.24
CA ARG A 61 -14.02 -14.20 7.66
C ARG A 61 -13.98 -15.37 6.68
N ASP A 62 -14.61 -15.24 5.51
CA ASP A 62 -14.52 -16.25 4.47
C ASP A 62 -13.10 -16.37 3.91
N GLN A 63 -12.78 -17.57 3.41
CA GLN A 63 -11.42 -17.90 2.97
C GLN A 63 -10.93 -16.98 1.85
N GLU A 64 -11.82 -16.60 0.93
CA GLU A 64 -11.51 -15.76 -0.21
C GLU A 64 -11.20 -14.32 0.23
N THR A 65 -12.03 -13.70 1.08
CA THR A 65 -11.77 -12.36 1.64
C THR A 65 -10.48 -12.33 2.46
N GLN A 66 -10.21 -13.36 3.26
CA GLN A 66 -8.96 -13.45 4.02
C GLN A 66 -7.72 -13.65 3.13
N ALA A 67 -7.84 -14.37 2.00
CA ALA A 67 -6.77 -14.46 1.02
C ALA A 67 -6.49 -13.10 0.36
N MET A 68 -7.53 -12.34 0.01
CA MET A 68 -7.40 -10.98 -0.50
C MET A 68 -6.74 -10.05 0.53
N ARG A 69 -7.15 -10.13 1.80
CA ARG A 69 -6.54 -9.37 2.90
C ARG A 69 -5.05 -9.68 3.04
N ARG A 70 -4.66 -10.97 3.03
CA ARG A 70 -3.23 -11.35 3.07
C ARG A 70 -2.46 -10.80 1.87
N ARG A 71 -3.05 -10.81 0.67
CA ARG A 71 -2.45 -10.21 -0.53
C ARG A 71 -2.29 -8.69 -0.38
N MET A 72 -3.32 -8.01 0.12
CA MET A 72 -3.26 -6.57 0.39
C MET A 72 -2.16 -6.24 1.40
N ASN A 73 -2.10 -6.96 2.53
CA ASN A 73 -1.06 -6.75 3.54
C ASN A 73 0.35 -6.99 2.98
N ARG A 74 0.55 -7.98 2.11
CA ARG A 74 1.84 -8.17 1.41
C ARG A 74 2.21 -6.96 0.55
N LEU A 75 1.27 -6.39 -0.20
CA LEU A 75 1.52 -5.18 -0.99
C LEU A 75 1.88 -3.99 -0.09
N LEU A 76 1.18 -3.82 1.04
CA LEU A 76 1.51 -2.77 2.01
C LEU A 76 2.89 -2.96 2.64
N LEU A 77 3.29 -4.20 2.92
CA LEU A 77 4.65 -4.50 3.37
C LEU A 77 5.70 -4.18 2.31
N ILE A 78 5.42 -4.43 1.02
CA ILE A 78 6.30 -4.03 -0.08
C ILE A 78 6.43 -2.51 -0.15
N VAL A 79 5.32 -1.76 0.00
CA VAL A 79 5.36 -0.30 0.05
C VAL A 79 6.22 0.19 1.21
N LEU A 80 6.03 -0.36 2.40
CA LEU A 80 6.83 -0.03 3.59
C LEU A 80 8.32 -0.33 3.37
N ALA A 81 8.64 -1.52 2.86
CA ALA A 81 10.01 -1.89 2.50
C ALA A 81 10.59 -0.93 1.45
N GLY A 82 9.78 -0.50 0.49
CA GLY A 82 10.17 0.47 -0.52
C GLY A 82 10.61 1.81 0.05
N PHE A 83 9.88 2.31 1.05
CA PHE A 83 10.25 3.52 1.80
C PHE A 83 11.51 3.34 2.65
N VAL A 84 11.66 2.18 3.30
CA VAL A 84 12.88 1.87 4.07
C VAL A 84 14.11 1.81 3.16
N LEU A 85 13.99 1.17 2.00
CA LEU A 85 15.08 1.05 1.03
C LEU A 85 15.56 2.42 0.52
N ILE A 86 14.64 3.29 0.10
CA ILE A 86 15.02 4.63 -0.37
C ILE A 86 15.59 5.49 0.76
N TRP A 87 15.08 5.35 1.99
CA TRP A 87 15.64 6.03 3.16
C TRP A 87 17.09 5.59 3.43
N VAL A 88 17.38 4.29 3.40
CA VAL A 88 18.75 3.76 3.53
C VAL A 88 19.64 4.27 2.39
N ALA A 89 19.16 4.25 1.15
CA ALA A 89 19.91 4.74 0.00
C ALA A 89 20.27 6.22 0.13
N ILE A 90 19.32 7.07 0.54
CA ILE A 90 19.55 8.49 0.80
C ILE A 90 20.59 8.68 1.90
N ARG A 91 20.49 7.94 3.00
CA ARG A 91 21.44 8.02 4.12
C ARG A 91 22.85 7.64 3.66
N TRP A 92 22.98 6.57 2.89
CA TRP A 92 24.26 6.10 2.37
C TRP A 92 24.92 7.13 1.44
N VAL A 93 24.15 7.68 0.50
CA VAL A 93 24.64 8.74 -0.40
C VAL A 93 25.08 9.98 0.38
N ARG A 94 24.32 10.41 1.41
CA ARG A 94 24.70 11.54 2.27
C ARG A 94 25.95 11.28 3.12
N SER A 95 26.21 10.04 3.51
CA SER A 95 27.41 9.69 4.27
C SER A 95 28.67 9.53 3.40
N ALA A 96 28.49 9.35 2.09
CA ALA A 96 29.58 9.16 1.12
C ALA A 96 29.95 10.45 0.37
N ALA A 97 29.22 11.55 0.60
CA ALA A 97 29.44 12.88 0.04
C ALA A 97 30.08 13.79 1.11
#